data_AF-A0A6B0Y8E3-F1
#
_entry.id   AF-A0A6B0Y8E3-F1
#
_cell.length_a   1.000
_cell.length_b   1.000
_cell.length_c   1.000
_cell.angle_alpha   90.00
_cell.angle_beta   90.00
_cell.angle_gamma   90.00
#
_symmetry.space_group_name_H-M   'P 1'
#
loop_
_entity.id
_entity.type
_entity.pdbx_description
1 polymer ?
#
loop_
_entity_poly.entity_id
_entity_poly.type
_entity_poly.pdbx_seq_one_letter_code
_entity_poly.pdbx_strand_id
1 'polypeptide(L)' 'MSNIMSEVSDEKFEVLYSCLKCATVTSNDELFLLPEIKCICGFRVFVKRRPGIVKRIRAI' A
#
# COMPACT_ATOMS: atom_id res chain seq x y z
N MET A 1 18.62 28.85 -22.80
CA MET A 1 17.42 27.99 -22.66
C MET A 1 17.64 27.03 -21.50
N SER A 2 17.15 27.36 -20.30
CA SER A 2 17.23 26.52 -19.10
C SER A 2 16.02 25.57 -19.04
N ASN A 3 16.28 24.27 -19.06
CA ASN A 3 15.27 23.22 -18.94
C ASN A 3 14.50 23.34 -17.62
N ILE A 4 13.18 23.45 -17.72
CA ILE A 4 12.25 23.17 -16.63
C ILE A 4 11.93 21.68 -16.73
N MET A 5 12.54 20.90 -15.84
CA MET A 5 12.07 19.55 -15.50
C MET A 5 11.30 19.69 -14.19
N SER A 6 10.03 20.09 -14.27
CA SER A 6 9.15 20.19 -13.11
C SER A 6 8.25 18.96 -13.05
N GLU A 7 8.66 18.03 -12.18
CA GLU A 7 7.80 17.27 -11.29
C GLU A 7 6.69 16.43 -11.94
N VAL A 8 7.07 15.22 -12.35
CA VAL A 8 6.13 14.09 -12.32
C VAL A 8 5.89 13.81 -10.83
N SER A 9 4.85 14.41 -10.27
CA SER A 9 4.35 14.03 -8.96
C SER A 9 3.87 12.59 -9.06
N ASP A 10 4.74 11.64 -8.68
CA ASP A 10 4.33 10.28 -8.38
C ASP A 10 3.21 10.39 -7.35
N GLU A 11 1.96 10.24 -7.79
CA GLU A 11 0.82 10.09 -6.91
C GLU A 11 1.06 8.83 -6.08
N LYS A 12 1.72 8.99 -4.94
CA LYS A 12 1.98 7.91 -3.99
C LYS A 12 0.65 7.57 -3.34
N PHE A 13 -0.09 6.67 -3.97
CA PHE A 13 -1.32 6.13 -3.40
C PHE A 13 -1.01 5.42 -2.09
N GLU A 14 -1.85 5.67 -1.08
CA GLU A 14 -1.75 5.00 0.21
C GLU A 14 -2.09 3.52 0.05
N VAL A 15 -1.06 2.67 0.08
CA VAL A 15 -1.21 1.21 -0.02
C VAL A 15 -1.49 0.65 1.36
N LEU A 16 -2.73 0.23 1.57
CA LEU A 16 -3.16 -0.46 2.79
C LEU A 16 -2.91 -1.96 2.69
N TYR A 17 -2.37 -2.54 3.75
CA TYR A 17 -2.17 -3.97 3.92
C TYR A 17 -3.11 -4.51 5.00
N SER A 18 -3.54 -5.75 4.88
CA SER A 18 -4.30 -6.45 5.92
C SER A 18 -3.59 -7.71 6.37
N CYS A 19 -3.48 -7.91 7.68
CA CYS A 19 -2.92 -9.14 8.25
C CYS A 19 -3.87 -10.33 7.99
N LEU A 20 -3.32 -11.48 7.58
CA LEU A 20 -4.14 -12.65 7.24
C LEU A 20 -4.76 -13.34 8.46
N LYS A 21 -4.21 -13.13 9.67
CA LYS A 21 -4.68 -13.79 10.90
C LYS A 21 -5.68 -12.96 11.71
N CYS A 22 -5.39 -11.69 11.96
CA CYS A 22 -6.25 -10.79 12.75
C CYS A 22 -7.01 -9.75 11.91
N ALA A 23 -6.82 -9.73 10.60
CA ALA A 23 -7.47 -8.78 9.67
C ALA A 23 -7.23 -7.29 9.96
N THR A 24 -6.27 -6.94 10.81
CA THR A 24 -5.91 -5.53 11.07
C THR A 24 -5.37 -4.88 9.82
N VAL A 25 -5.84 -3.66 9.52
CA VAL A 25 -5.40 -2.85 8.40
C VAL A 25 -4.26 -1.94 8.86
N THR A 26 -3.16 -1.93 8.12
CA THR A 26 -1.92 -1.21 8.46
C THR A 26 -1.34 -0.60 7.19
N SER A 27 -0.80 0.61 7.28
CA SER A 27 -0.18 1.30 6.14
C SER A 27 1.26 0.86 5.92
N ASN A 28 1.85 1.23 4.78
CA ASN A 28 3.25 0.91 4.49
C ASN A 28 4.23 1.65 5.42
N ASP A 29 3.90 2.88 5.78
CA ASP A 29 4.73 3.73 6.64
C ASP A 29 4.79 3.19 8.08
N GLU A 30 3.66 2.70 8.60
CA GLU A 30 3.59 2.02 9.91
C GLU A 30 4.48 0.77 9.96
N LEU A 31 4.55 0.01 8.86
CA LEU A 31 5.39 -1.18 8.77
C LEU A 31 6.89 -0.86 8.68
N PHE A 32 7.27 0.32 8.18
CA PHE A 32 8.67 0.75 8.10
C PHE A 32 9.21 1.33 9.41
N LEU A 33 8.33 1.84 10.28
CA LEU A 33 8.69 2.31 11.62
C LEU A 33 9.15 1.17 12.53
N LEU A 34 8.64 -0.04 12.29
CA LEU A 34 9.04 -1.23 13.01
C LEU A 34 10.30 -1.84 12.35
N PRO A 35 11.31 -2.27 13.12
CA PRO A 35 12.53 -2.86 12.58
C PRO A 35 12.30 -4.20 11.83
N GLU A 36 11.12 -4.81 12.01
CA GLU A 36 10.68 -5.98 11.25
C GLU A 36 9.22 -5.79 10.79
N ILE A 37 8.90 -6.24 9.57
CA ILE A 37 7.52 -6.30 9.06
C ILE A 37 6.74 -7.39 9.80
N LYS A 38 6.01 -6.97 10.83
CA LYS A 38 5.16 -7.82 11.67
C LYS A 38 3.86 -7.09 11.98
N CYS A 39 2.80 -7.85 12.16
CA CYS A 39 1.57 -7.35 12.74
C CYS A 39 1.69 -7.33 14.28
N ILE A 40 0.86 -6.51 14.96
CA ILE A 40 0.72 -6.50 16.43
C ILE A 40 0.38 -7.89 17.02
N CYS A 41 -0.16 -8.81 16.21
CA CYS A 41 -0.43 -10.19 16.61
C CYS A 41 0.77 -11.14 16.46
N GLY A 42 1.93 -10.65 16.00
CA GLY A 42 3.14 -11.44 15.75
C GLY A 42 3.18 -12.17 14.39
N PHE A 43 2.08 -12.13 13.62
CA PHE A 43 2.01 -12.74 12.29
C PHE A 43 2.70 -11.88 11.23
N ARG A 44 3.37 -12.52 10.25
CA ARG A 44 4.21 -11.85 9.24
C ARG A 44 3.61 -11.78 7.83
N VAL A 45 2.47 -12.43 7.60
CA VAL A 45 1.84 -12.48 6.27
C VAL A 45 0.76 -11.41 6.16
N PHE A 46 0.97 -10.51 5.22
CA PHE A 46 0.04 -9.44 4.87
C PHE A 46 -0.43 -9.59 3.43
N VAL A 47 -1.69 -9.25 3.17
CA VAL A 47 -2.24 -9.16 1.83
C VAL A 47 -2.53 -7.70 1.50
N LYS A 48 -2.15 -7.25 0.29
CA LYS A 48 -2.44 -5.89 -0.18
C LYS A 48 -3.94 -5.75 -0.41
N ARG A 49 -4.56 -4.71 0.16
CA ARG A 49 -5.97 -4.44 -0.09
C ARG A 49 -6.19 -3.96 -1.52
N ARG A 50 -7.34 -4.30 -2.09
CA ARG A 50 -7.76 -3.79 -3.39
C ARG A 50 -7.86 -2.26 -3.29
N PRO A 51 -7.24 -1.50 -4.23
CA PRO A 51 -7.39 -0.05 -4.26
C PRO A 51 -8.86 0.33 -4.51
N GLY A 52 -9.29 1.48 -3.98
CA GLY A 52 -10.66 1.99 -4.14
C GLY A 52 -11.05 2.32 -5.58
N ILE A 53 -10.07 2.32 -6.50
CA ILE A 53 -10.35 2.56 -7.92
C ILE A 53 -11.11 1.38 -8.53
N VAL A 54 -12.29 1.68 -9.07
CA VAL A 54 -13.13 0.68 -9.75
C VAL A 54 -12.42 0.26 -11.03
N LYS A 55 -12.12 -1.03 -11.13
CA LYS A 55 -11.58 -1.63 -12.35
C LYS A 55 -12.74 -2.07 -13.23
N ARG A 56 -12.81 -1.55 -14.46
CA ARG A 56 -13.74 -2.01 -15.51
C ARG A 56 -13.16 -3.25 -16.18
N ILE A 57 -13.93 -4.33 -16.22
CA ILE A 57 -13.59 -5.59 -16.88
C ILE A 57 -14.61 -5.77 -18.01
N ARG A 58 -14.17 -6.07 -19.23
CA ARG A 58 -15.08 -6.41 -20.33
C ARG A 58 -15.73 -7.76 -19.99
N ALA A 59 -17.06 -7.82 -20.04
CA ALA A 59 -17.73 -9.11 -20.16
C ALA A 59 -17.31 -9.72 -21.51
N ILE A 60 -17.09 -11.04 -21.52
CA ILE A 60 -16.66 -11.85 -22.67
C ILE A 60 -17.21 -11.31 -23.99
#